data_AF-A0A3D5CLM0-F1
#
_entry.id   AF-A0A3D5CLM0-F1
#
_cell.length_a   1.000
_cell.length_b   1.000
_cell.length_c   1.000
_cell.angle_alpha   90.00
_cell.angle_beta   90.00
_cell.angle_gamma   90.00
#
_symmetry.space_group_name_H-M   'P 1'
#
loop_
_entity.id
_entity.type
_entity.pdbx_description
1 polymer ?
#
loop_
_entity_poly.entity_id
_entity_poly.type
_entity_poly.pdbx_seq_one_letter_code
_entity_poly.pdbx_strand_id
1 'polypeptide(L)'
;MQSEPLKMLGCFDGTQIVQAKFGISAQCNRVPVSDGHMICVTVELGQSASVEQIRRYFTSFCPNEIVSQLPSTPDKVIKLFAEKDRPQPKLDRQTGDGMTTMIGRVLADTMLHVRYVVLSHNTIKGAAGGSLQNAELLLKKGLI
;
A
#
# COMPACT_ATOMS: atom_id res chain seq x y z
N MET A 1 -5.32 -2.83 -12.54
CA MET A 1 -5.93 -2.26 -11.31
C MET A 1 -6.97 -3.15 -10.63
N GLN A 2 -7.88 -3.85 -11.32
CA GLN A 2 -8.90 -4.68 -10.62
C GLN A 2 -8.49 -6.13 -10.41
N SER A 3 -7.79 -6.75 -11.37
CA SER A 3 -7.40 -8.18 -11.29
C SER A 3 -6.13 -8.42 -10.48
N GLU A 4 -5.09 -7.59 -10.67
CA GLU A 4 -3.80 -7.76 -9.99
C GLU A 4 -3.91 -7.76 -8.45
N PRO A 5 -4.65 -6.85 -7.80
CA PRO A 5 -4.76 -6.88 -6.34
C PRO A 5 -5.44 -8.14 -5.81
N LEU A 6 -6.36 -8.75 -6.58
CA LEU A 6 -6.99 -10.02 -6.18
C LEU A 6 -5.98 -11.16 -6.15
N LYS A 7 -4.96 -11.14 -7.03
CA LYS A 7 -3.83 -12.07 -6.97
C LYS A 7 -2.91 -11.74 -5.78
N MET A 8 -2.57 -10.46 -5.59
CA MET A 8 -1.65 -10.02 -4.52
C MET A 8 -2.21 -10.27 -3.11
N LEU A 9 -3.52 -10.09 -2.93
CA LEU A 9 -4.23 -10.31 -1.67
C LEU A 9 -4.85 -11.72 -1.56
N GLY A 10 -4.52 -12.59 -2.53
CA GLY A 10 -4.93 -13.98 -2.54
C GLY A 10 -4.11 -14.85 -1.58
N CYS A 11 -4.25 -16.16 -1.72
CA CYS A 11 -3.51 -17.14 -0.92
C CYS A 11 -2.80 -18.15 -1.84
N PHE A 12 -1.59 -18.55 -1.47
CA PHE A 12 -0.88 -19.65 -2.14
C PHE A 12 -1.26 -20.97 -1.49
N ASP A 13 -1.82 -21.91 -2.25
CA ASP A 13 -2.30 -23.20 -1.75
C ASP A 13 -1.23 -24.32 -1.80
N GLY A 14 0.00 -23.98 -2.20
CA GLY A 14 1.08 -24.94 -2.45
C GLY A 14 1.31 -25.23 -3.94
N THR A 15 0.34 -24.95 -4.80
CA THR A 15 0.43 -25.18 -6.26
C THR A 15 0.19 -23.91 -7.07
N GLN A 16 -0.75 -23.08 -6.64
CA GLN A 16 -1.15 -21.87 -7.36
C GLN A 16 -1.61 -20.78 -6.38
N ILE A 17 -1.76 -19.57 -6.92
CA ILE A 17 -2.34 -18.46 -6.18
C ILE A 17 -3.85 -18.47 -6.42
N VAL A 18 -4.61 -18.75 -5.36
CA VAL A 18 -6.06 -18.60 -5.32
C VAL A 18 -6.38 -17.13 -5.08
N GLN A 19 -7.13 -16.51 -5.99
CA GLN A 19 -7.48 -15.09 -5.89
C GLN A 19 -8.34 -14.79 -4.67
N ALA A 20 -8.19 -13.58 -4.12
CA ALA A 20 -9.01 -13.07 -3.05
C ALA A 20 -10.49 -12.98 -3.46
N LYS A 21 -11.40 -13.22 -2.52
CA LYS A 21 -12.84 -13.34 -2.78
C LYS A 21 -13.59 -12.07 -2.34
N PHE A 22 -13.33 -10.94 -3.00
CA PHE A 22 -14.08 -9.70 -2.83
C PHE A 22 -14.06 -8.86 -4.12
N GLY A 23 -15.02 -7.95 -4.25
CA GLY A 23 -15.12 -7.06 -5.41
C GLY A 23 -14.15 -5.88 -5.33
N ILE A 24 -13.58 -5.49 -6.46
CA ILE A 24 -12.83 -4.23 -6.62
C ILE A 24 -13.45 -3.47 -7.79
N SER A 25 -13.86 -2.23 -7.56
CA SER A 25 -14.24 -1.28 -8.60
C SER A 25 -13.22 -0.15 -8.63
N ALA A 26 -12.69 0.18 -9.81
CA ALA A 26 -11.64 1.19 -9.95
C ALA A 26 -11.87 2.06 -11.18
N GLN A 27 -11.74 3.37 -10.99
CA GLN A 27 -11.63 4.34 -12.08
C GLN A 27 -10.24 4.99 -12.01
N CYS A 28 -9.55 5.04 -13.15
CA CYS A 28 -8.20 5.58 -13.25
C CYS A 28 -8.21 6.88 -14.05
N ASN A 29 -7.64 7.94 -13.49
CA ASN A 29 -7.62 9.26 -14.11
C ASN A 29 -6.17 9.77 -14.16
N ARG A 30 -5.76 10.34 -15.30
CA ARG A 30 -4.47 11.03 -15.43
C ARG A 30 -4.65 12.50 -15.02
N VAL A 31 -3.69 13.01 -14.25
CA VAL A 31 -3.65 14.41 -13.80
C VAL A 31 -2.25 14.99 -14.06
N PRO A 32 -2.09 16.32 -14.15
CA PRO A 32 -0.79 16.96 -14.40
C PRO A 32 0.11 16.96 -13.15
N VAL A 33 0.46 15.77 -12.67
CA VAL A 33 1.42 15.51 -11.58
C VAL A 33 2.56 14.69 -12.17
N SER A 34 3.81 15.09 -11.90
CA SER A 34 5.01 14.44 -12.44
C SER A 34 5.18 13.02 -11.91
N ASP A 35 5.19 12.84 -10.60
CA ASP A 35 5.26 11.54 -9.94
C ASP A 35 4.40 11.51 -8.68
N GLY A 36 3.93 10.31 -8.35
CA GLY A 36 3.05 10.04 -7.21
C GLY A 36 1.65 9.66 -7.69
N HIS A 37 1.27 8.40 -7.50
CA HIS A 37 -0.09 7.95 -7.72
C HIS A 37 -0.89 8.09 -6.44
N MET A 38 -1.97 8.88 -6.52
CA MET A 38 -2.92 9.07 -5.44
C MET A 38 -4.18 8.27 -5.69
N ILE A 39 -4.69 7.61 -4.64
CA ILE A 39 -5.88 6.76 -4.70
C ILE A 39 -6.80 7.16 -3.56
N CYS A 40 -8.05 7.48 -3.87
CA CYS A 40 -9.12 7.57 -2.89
C CYS A 40 -9.76 6.18 -2.77
N VAL A 41 -9.71 5.60 -1.58
CA VAL A 41 -10.18 4.24 -1.33
C VAL A 41 -11.40 4.30 -0.42
N THR A 42 -12.45 3.56 -0.77
CA THR A 42 -13.60 3.24 0.09
C THR A 42 -13.64 1.73 0.26
N VAL A 43 -13.79 1.24 1.49
CA VAL A 43 -13.70 -0.19 1.80
C VAL A 43 -14.90 -0.63 2.65
N GLU A 44 -15.52 -1.73 2.23
CA GLU A 44 -16.40 -2.54 3.05
C GLU A 44 -15.57 -3.63 3.72
N LEU A 45 -15.86 -3.91 4.99
CA LEU A 45 -15.12 -4.84 5.83
C LEU A 45 -16.03 -6.00 6.18
N GLY A 46 -15.52 -7.24 6.12
CA GLY A 46 -16.28 -8.42 6.56
C GLY A 46 -16.64 -8.40 8.04
N GLN A 47 -15.89 -7.64 8.84
CA GLN A 47 -16.21 -7.33 10.24
C GLN A 47 -15.99 -5.82 10.47
N SER A 48 -16.95 -5.17 11.11
CA SER A 48 -16.85 -3.75 11.43
C SER A 48 -15.65 -3.46 12.32
N ALA A 49 -14.92 -2.39 12.01
CA ALA A 49 -13.81 -1.87 12.79
C ALA A 49 -13.94 -0.35 12.92
N SER A 50 -13.55 0.21 14.06
CA SER A 50 -13.53 1.65 14.26
C SER A 50 -12.40 2.31 13.46
N VAL A 51 -12.54 3.60 13.17
CA VAL A 51 -11.49 4.40 12.52
C VAL A 51 -10.18 4.33 13.31
N GLU A 52 -10.25 4.35 14.64
CA GLU A 52 -9.08 4.23 15.53
C GLU A 52 -8.41 2.87 15.38
N GLN A 53 -9.18 1.78 15.31
CA GLN A 53 -8.63 0.44 15.06
C GLN A 53 -7.91 0.39 13.70
N ILE A 54 -8.52 0.93 12.65
CA ILE A 54 -7.94 0.97 11.30
C ILE A 54 -6.65 1.80 11.28
N ARG A 55 -6.66 2.97 11.93
CA ARG A 55 -5.46 3.81 12.07
C ARG A 55 -4.34 3.07 12.81
N ARG A 56 -4.68 2.33 13.88
CA ARG A 56 -3.71 1.49 14.60
C ARG A 56 -3.11 0.44 13.68
N TYR A 57 -3.91 -0.30 12.92
CA TYR A 57 -3.42 -1.30 11.95
C TYR A 57 -2.45 -0.70 10.93
N PHE A 58 -2.74 0.49 10.39
CA PHE A 58 -1.79 1.15 9.49
C PHE A 58 -0.48 1.54 10.18
N THR A 59 -0.54 2.07 11.40
CA THR A 59 0.67 2.50 12.13
C THR A 59 1.49 1.35 12.69
N SER A 60 0.88 0.21 12.98
CA SER A 60 1.54 -0.97 13.55
C SER A 60 1.99 -1.96 12.48
N PHE A 61 1.67 -1.71 11.20
CA PHE A 61 2.04 -2.62 10.14
C PHE A 61 3.56 -2.69 10.01
N CYS A 62 4.08 -3.89 10.18
CA CYS A 62 5.48 -4.22 9.94
C CYS A 62 5.50 -5.35 8.89
N PRO A 63 6.37 -5.27 7.88
CA PRO A 63 6.56 -6.40 6.97
C PRO A 63 7.17 -7.59 7.73
N ASN A 64 7.18 -8.77 7.11
CA ASN A 64 7.85 -9.92 7.72
C ASN A 64 9.34 -9.64 7.97
N GLU A 65 9.95 -10.42 8.86
CA GLU A 65 11.32 -10.18 9.34
C GLU A 65 12.37 -10.14 8.21
N ILE A 66 12.23 -11.00 7.20
CA ILE A 66 13.18 -11.01 6.07
C ILE A 66 13.08 -9.69 5.31
N VAL A 67 11.86 -9.25 5.01
CA VAL A 67 11.60 -8.01 4.26
C VAL A 67 12.00 -6.78 5.07
N SER A 68 11.78 -6.77 6.39
CA SER A 68 12.14 -5.63 7.24
C SER A 68 13.65 -5.37 7.31
N GLN A 69 14.47 -6.38 7.01
CA GLN A 69 15.93 -6.30 7.04
C GLN A 69 16.57 -6.06 5.65
N LEU A 70 15.77 -5.95 4.58
CA LEU A 70 16.33 -5.74 3.24
C LEU A 70 16.88 -4.31 3.12
N PRO A 71 18.01 -4.11 2.40
CA PRO A 71 18.64 -2.79 2.26
C PRO A 71 17.71 -1.70 1.71
N SER A 72 16.81 -2.05 0.78
CA SER A 72 15.86 -1.11 0.19
C SER A 72 14.58 -0.89 1.01
N THR A 73 14.41 -1.56 2.15
CA THR A 73 13.21 -1.42 2.97
C THR A 73 13.32 -0.18 3.86
N PRO A 74 12.36 0.76 3.80
CA PRO A 74 12.37 1.94 4.65
C PRO A 74 11.98 1.59 6.08
N ASP A 75 12.42 2.40 7.05
CA ASP A 75 12.06 2.27 8.48
C ASP A 75 10.54 2.13 8.72
N LYS A 76 9.75 2.83 7.90
CA LYS A 76 8.28 2.72 7.89
C LYS A 76 7.79 2.47 6.48
N VAL A 77 7.32 1.26 6.20
CA VAL A 77 6.72 0.90 4.90
C VAL A 77 5.34 1.54 4.68
N ILE A 78 4.63 1.86 5.77
CA ILE A 78 3.40 2.65 5.77
C ILE A 78 3.58 3.84 6.71
N LYS A 79 3.30 5.05 6.20
CA LYS A 79 3.25 6.27 7.01
C LYS A 79 1.83 6.83 7.02
N LEU A 80 1.21 6.86 8.20
CA LEU A 80 -0.08 7.51 8.41
C LEU A 80 0.13 8.98 8.80
N PHE A 81 -0.42 9.91 8.03
CA PHE A 81 -0.49 11.32 8.37
C PHE A 81 -1.67 11.63 9.29
N ALA A 82 -1.45 12.53 10.25
CA ALA A 82 -2.50 13.05 11.12
C ALA A 82 -3.13 14.33 10.56
N GLU A 83 -2.37 15.05 9.73
CA GLU A 83 -2.75 16.28 9.07
C GLU A 83 -3.88 16.04 8.05
N LYS A 84 -4.90 16.90 8.08
CA LYS A 84 -6.12 16.71 7.27
C LYS A 84 -5.89 16.87 5.77
N ASP A 85 -4.86 17.60 5.38
CA ASP A 85 -4.54 17.94 3.99
C ASP A 85 -3.49 17.00 3.36
N ARG A 86 -2.98 16.02 4.11
CA ARG A 86 -1.97 15.05 3.67
C ARG A 86 -2.58 13.68 3.32
N PRO A 87 -1.93 12.87 2.48
CA PRO A 87 -0.69 13.15 1.73
C PRO A 87 -0.92 14.04 0.49
N GLN A 88 0.15 14.66 -0.02
CA GLN A 88 0.18 15.45 -1.25
C GLN A 88 1.36 14.99 -2.15
N PRO A 89 1.14 14.73 -3.47
CA PRO A 89 2.19 14.14 -4.32
C PRO A 89 3.51 14.90 -4.30
N LYS A 90 3.48 16.23 -4.45
CA LYS A 90 4.68 17.07 -4.49
C LYS A 90 5.47 17.06 -3.18
N LEU A 91 4.78 17.00 -2.03
CA LEU A 91 5.40 17.11 -0.71
C LEU A 91 5.87 15.75 -0.20
N ASP A 92 5.17 14.67 -0.54
CA ASP A 92 5.28 13.40 0.20
C ASP A 92 5.88 12.25 -0.58
N ARG A 93 5.94 12.33 -1.91
CA ARG A 93 6.35 11.21 -2.77
C ARG A 93 7.74 10.62 -2.43
N GLN A 94 8.64 11.42 -1.85
CA GLN A 94 9.99 11.00 -1.47
C GLN A 94 10.10 10.43 -0.05
N THR A 95 9.00 10.26 0.68
CA THR A 95 9.04 9.65 2.02
C THR A 95 9.65 8.25 1.97
N GLY A 96 10.63 7.99 2.86
CA GLY A 96 11.36 6.71 2.89
C GLY A 96 12.05 6.42 1.56
N ASP A 97 12.71 7.41 0.98
CA ASP A 97 13.37 7.36 -0.32
C ASP A 97 12.45 6.87 -1.45
N GLY A 98 11.16 7.20 -1.35
CA GLY A 98 10.13 6.80 -2.30
C GLY A 98 9.63 5.36 -2.15
N MET A 99 10.08 4.62 -1.14
CA MET A 99 9.67 3.25 -0.83
C MET A 99 8.52 3.16 0.19
N THR A 100 8.23 4.24 0.92
CA THR A 100 7.09 4.28 1.85
C THR A 100 5.77 4.55 1.10
N THR A 101 4.72 3.83 1.49
CA THR A 101 3.34 4.18 1.11
C THR A 101 2.75 5.13 2.13
N MET A 102 2.22 6.25 1.69
CA MET A 102 1.62 7.26 2.57
C MET A 102 0.11 7.12 2.61
N ILE A 103 -0.45 7.17 3.81
CA ILE A 103 -1.90 7.11 4.05
C ILE A 103 -2.32 8.36 4.82
N GLY A 104 -3.48 8.92 4.49
CA GLY A 104 -4.07 10.02 5.22
C GLY A 104 -5.58 10.01 5.11
N ARG A 105 -6.22 10.94 5.82
CA ARG A 105 -7.68 11.16 5.75
C ARG A 105 -8.51 9.90 6.00
N VAL A 106 -8.07 9.07 6.97
CA VAL A 106 -8.81 7.88 7.39
C VAL A 106 -10.06 8.32 8.15
N LEU A 107 -11.23 8.09 7.56
CA LEU A 107 -12.52 8.54 8.05
C LEU A 107 -13.55 7.43 7.89
N ALA A 108 -14.59 7.43 8.73
CA ALA A 108 -15.77 6.63 8.49
C ALA A 108 -16.39 7.03 7.15
N ASP A 109 -16.91 6.06 6.42
CA ASP A 109 -17.68 6.28 5.19
C ASP A 109 -19.18 6.06 5.46
N THR A 110 -20.04 6.76 4.73
CA THR A 110 -21.50 6.66 4.91
C THR A 110 -22.14 5.57 4.07
N MET A 111 -21.45 5.08 3.04
CA MET A 111 -21.95 4.03 2.13
C MET A 111 -21.33 2.68 2.45
N LEU A 112 -20.01 2.65 2.67
CA LEU A 112 -19.29 1.46 3.13
C LEU A 112 -18.89 1.64 4.60
N HIS A 113 -17.70 1.18 5.01
CA HIS A 113 -17.26 1.30 6.41
C HIS A 113 -16.19 2.38 6.61
N VAL A 114 -15.20 2.43 5.72
CA VAL A 114 -14.07 3.36 5.86
C VAL A 114 -13.65 3.92 4.52
N ARG A 115 -13.15 5.15 4.54
CA ARG A 115 -12.45 5.76 3.41
C ARG A 115 -11.14 6.38 3.82
N TYR A 116 -10.19 6.41 2.90
CA TYR A 116 -8.86 6.99 3.11
C TYR A 116 -8.20 7.35 1.79
N VAL A 117 -7.12 8.14 1.87
CA VAL A 117 -6.29 8.50 0.71
C VAL A 117 -4.94 7.81 0.84
N VAL A 118 -4.48 7.22 -0.26
CA VAL A 118 -3.17 6.60 -0.40
C VAL A 118 -2.34 7.38 -1.42
N LEU A 119 -1.04 7.54 -1.17
CA LEU A 119 -0.07 8.03 -2.13
C LEU A 119 1.13 7.08 -2.17
N SER A 120 1.61 6.77 -3.38
CA SER A 120 2.82 5.97 -3.58
C SER A 120 3.66 6.50 -4.75
N HIS A 121 4.99 6.38 -4.66
CA HIS A 121 5.89 6.75 -5.75
C HIS A 121 5.83 5.70 -6.86
N ASN A 122 5.33 6.08 -8.04
CA ASN A 122 5.05 5.14 -9.13
C ASN A 122 6.31 4.56 -9.78
N THR A 123 7.38 5.33 -9.95
CA THR A 123 8.63 4.84 -10.56
C THR A 123 9.59 4.17 -9.58
N ILE A 124 9.54 4.52 -8.29
CA ILE A 124 10.35 3.90 -7.24
C ILE A 124 9.60 2.70 -6.66
N LYS A 125 8.67 2.92 -5.72
CA LYS A 125 7.94 1.80 -5.09
C LYS A 125 7.14 0.98 -6.11
N GLY A 126 6.52 1.64 -7.07
CA GLY A 126 5.71 0.99 -8.10
C GLY A 126 6.50 0.30 -9.22
N ALA A 127 7.81 0.51 -9.32
CA ALA A 127 8.64 -0.10 -10.36
C ALA A 127 10.06 -0.43 -9.86
N ALA A 128 11.03 0.47 -10.03
CA ALA A 128 12.46 0.15 -9.88
C ALA A 128 12.83 -0.31 -8.46
N GLY A 129 12.36 0.40 -7.44
CA GLY A 129 12.59 0.05 -6.05
C GLY A 129 11.88 -1.25 -5.65
N GLY A 130 10.67 -1.49 -6.17
CA GLY A 130 9.97 -2.76 -5.97
C GLY A 130 10.72 -3.96 -6.61
N SER A 131 11.25 -3.78 -7.82
CA SER A 131 12.06 -4.81 -8.50
C SER A 131 13.37 -5.08 -7.77
N LEU A 132 14.06 -4.05 -7.27
CA LEU A 132 15.26 -4.19 -6.46
C LEU A 132 14.96 -4.98 -5.17
N GLN A 133 13.92 -4.58 -4.43
CA GLN A 133 13.51 -5.25 -3.20
C GLN A 133 13.16 -6.73 -3.43
N ASN A 134 12.57 -7.07 -4.58
CA ASN A 134 12.33 -8.46 -4.96
C ASN A 134 13.64 -9.22 -5.18
N ALA A 135 14.64 -8.62 -5.84
CA ALA A 135 15.94 -9.25 -6.04
C ALA A 135 16.68 -9.47 -4.71
N GLU A 136 16.67 -8.46 -3.82
CA GLU A 136 17.22 -8.58 -2.46
C GLU A 136 16.56 -9.71 -1.67
N LEU A 137 15.23 -9.85 -1.77
CA LEU A 137 14.49 -10.93 -1.12
C LEU A 137 14.87 -12.30 -1.68
N LEU A 138 15.00 -12.44 -3.00
CA LEU A 138 15.40 -13.70 -3.64
C LEU A 138 16.81 -14.12 -3.22
N LEU A 139 17.75 -13.18 -3.21
CA LEU A 139 19.12 -13.40 -2.75
C LEU A 139 19.15 -13.81 -1.27
N LYS A 140 18.44 -13.08 -0.41
CA LYS A 140 18.36 -13.38 1.03
C LYS A 140 17.75 -14.75 1.33
N LYS A 141 16.88 -15.24 0.45
CA LYS A 141 16.28 -16.59 0.52
C LYS A 141 17.13 -17.68 -0.15
N GLY A 142 18.26 -17.35 -0.77
CA GLY A 142 19.11 -18.31 -1.49
C GLY A 142 18.46 -18.87 -2.76
N LEU A 143 17.57 -18.11 -3.40
CA LEU A 143 16.91 -18.51 -4.65
C LEU A 143 17.67 -18.03 -5.89
N ILE A 144 18.60 -17.08 -5.72
CA ILE A 144 19.58 -16.60 -6.69
C ILE A 144 20.92 -16.34 -6.01
#